data_AF-A0A8C9V7V2-F1
#
_entry.id   AF-A0A8C9V7V2-F1
#
_cell.length_a   1.000
_cell.length_b   1.000
_cell.length_c   1.000
_cell.angle_alpha   90.00
_cell.angle_beta   90.00
_cell.angle_gamma   90.00
#
_symmetry.space_group_name_H-M   'P 1'
#
loop_
_entity.id
_entity.type
_entity.pdbx_description
1 polymer ?
#
loop_
_entity_poly.entity_id
_entity_poly.type
_entity_poly.pdbx_seq_one_letter_code
_entity_poly.pdbx_strand_id
1 'polypeptide(L)'
;MSQNHSFFSQKIKELDTNVKAIEDFYKHLKKQICVDNKRLKGLENSVRQIVEESKELLTRPWKFAENITFDETTACGNLKTSADKTTLHCTPSGPQKQYPKQREEAAATILATQFFTSGCHYWEVEVKNLTGWTVGVVDQGWKKRRREEALGQDKSSWALQLDDGMLVAMHDDEIEILREQNHAERLGIFLDFSKGILRFFNVDTGCVLHTFFAKFKTAVYPAFSIKNEKTKVASLTLCKLVPTNDLQGEMDVTDMQIPL
;
A
#
# COMPACT_ATOMS: atom_id res chain seq x y z
N MET A 1 2.85 85.46 -29.67
CA MET A 1 3.96 84.62 -29.13
C MET A 1 3.68 84.07 -27.73
N SER A 2 3.03 84.81 -26.83
CA SER A 2 2.80 84.39 -25.43
C SER A 2 1.85 83.18 -25.23
N GLN A 3 0.80 83.04 -26.04
CA GLN A 3 -0.18 81.93 -25.91
C GLN A 3 0.39 80.54 -26.26
N ASN A 4 1.21 80.44 -27.31
CA ASN A 4 1.86 79.17 -27.67
C ASN A 4 2.79 78.68 -26.56
N HIS A 5 3.55 79.60 -25.94
CA HIS A 5 4.46 79.27 -24.85
C HIS A 5 3.72 78.73 -23.62
N SER A 6 2.56 79.29 -23.29
CA SER A 6 1.70 78.80 -22.19
C SER A 6 1.16 77.39 -22.46
N PHE A 7 0.68 77.12 -23.68
CA PHE A 7 0.16 75.82 -24.09
C PHE A 7 1.21 74.70 -24.04
N PHE A 8 2.43 74.95 -24.55
CA PHE A 8 3.52 73.99 -24.47
C PHE A 8 3.97 73.73 -23.03
N SER A 9 4.02 74.78 -22.20
CA SER A 9 4.34 74.64 -20.76
C SER A 9 3.32 73.76 -20.03
N GLN A 10 2.03 73.89 -20.35
CA GLN A 10 0.98 73.06 -19.75
C GLN A 10 1.11 71.58 -20.14
N LYS A 11 1.35 71.29 -21.43
CA LYS A 11 1.58 69.91 -21.90
C LYS A 11 2.81 69.26 -21.28
N ILE A 12 3.87 70.02 -21.05
CA ILE A 12 5.08 69.52 -20.38
C ILE A 12 4.77 69.15 -18.93
N LYS A 13 3.99 69.97 -18.21
CA LYS A 13 3.58 69.65 -16.82
C LYS A 13 2.67 68.43 -16.75
N GLU A 14 1.75 68.28 -17.69
CA GLU A 14 0.87 67.12 -17.79
C GLU A 14 1.67 65.84 -18.07
N LEU A 15 2.64 65.90 -19.00
CA LEU A 15 3.52 64.79 -19.30
C LEU A 15 4.39 64.40 -18.10
N ASP A 16 4.96 65.38 -17.38
CA ASP A 16 5.75 65.13 -16.16
C ASP A 16 4.92 64.46 -15.05
N THR A 17 3.66 64.86 -14.91
CA THR A 17 2.72 64.24 -13.96
C THR A 17 2.42 62.79 -14.33
N ASN A 18 2.21 62.51 -15.61
CA ASN A 18 1.96 61.16 -16.11
C ASN A 18 3.20 60.26 -15.97
N VAL A 19 4.40 60.78 -16.23
CA VAL A 19 5.66 60.05 -16.03
C VAL A 19 5.81 59.65 -14.55
N LYS A 20 5.59 60.57 -13.62
CA LYS A 20 5.63 60.28 -12.18
C LYS A 20 4.60 59.23 -11.77
N ALA A 21 3.38 59.33 -12.28
CA ALA A 21 2.33 58.34 -12.00
C ALA A 21 2.71 56.92 -12.49
N ILE A 22 3.35 56.83 -13.66
CA ILE A 22 3.85 55.55 -14.20
C ILE A 22 5.01 55.01 -13.34
N GLU A 23 5.94 55.88 -12.92
CA GLU A 23 7.05 55.47 -12.04
C GLU A 23 6.54 54.93 -10.70
N ASP A 24 5.56 55.59 -10.09
CA ASP A 24 4.93 55.16 -8.84
C ASP A 24 4.17 53.84 -9.03
N PHE A 25 3.44 53.69 -10.14
CA PHE A 25 2.78 52.43 -10.49
C PHE A 25 3.78 51.29 -10.68
N TYR A 26 4.90 51.53 -11.37
CA TYR A 26 5.95 50.53 -11.56
C TYR A 26 6.61 50.13 -10.23
N LYS A 27 6.85 51.09 -9.34
CA LYS A 27 7.32 50.83 -7.96
C LYS A 27 6.33 49.96 -7.20
N HIS A 28 5.02 50.25 -7.31
CA HIS A 28 3.97 49.49 -6.68
C HIS A 28 3.93 48.04 -7.19
N LEU A 29 3.91 47.84 -8.51
CA LEU A 29 3.95 46.51 -9.12
C LEU A 29 5.19 45.71 -8.68
N LYS A 30 6.37 46.32 -8.69
CA LYS A 30 7.60 45.67 -8.26
C LYS A 30 7.53 45.21 -6.80
N LYS A 31 6.89 46.00 -5.93
CA LYS A 31 6.66 45.64 -4.53
C LYS A 31 5.66 44.47 -4.42
N GLN A 32 4.59 44.49 -5.17
CA GLN A 32 3.57 43.43 -5.17
C GLN A 32 4.17 42.10 -5.65
N ILE A 33 4.88 42.10 -6.78
CA ILE A 33 5.60 40.92 -7.30
C ILE A 33 6.58 40.37 -6.26
N CYS A 34 7.28 41.24 -5.52
CA CYS A 34 8.20 40.81 -4.45
C CYS A 34 7.46 40.10 -3.30
N VAL A 35 6.30 40.61 -2.90
CA VAL A 35 5.47 39.98 -1.86
C VAL A 35 4.96 38.62 -2.32
N ASP A 36 4.45 38.54 -3.54
CA ASP A 36 3.88 37.30 -4.07
C ASP A 36 4.96 36.25 -4.33
N ASN A 37 6.14 36.63 -4.81
CA ASN A 37 7.29 35.72 -4.91
C ASN A 37 7.75 35.17 -3.54
N LYS A 38 7.67 35.98 -2.47
CA LYS A 38 7.97 35.50 -1.12
C LYS A 38 6.91 34.51 -0.63
N ARG A 39 5.63 34.77 -0.89
CA ARG A 39 4.53 33.86 -0.57
C ARG A 39 4.65 32.54 -1.33
N LEU A 40 4.96 32.61 -2.63
CA LEU A 40 5.15 31.43 -3.48
C LEU A 40 6.29 30.55 -2.96
N LYS A 41 7.46 31.14 -2.66
CA LYS A 41 8.57 30.40 -2.04
C LYS A 41 8.21 29.79 -0.69
N GLY A 42 7.42 30.50 0.12
CA GLY A 42 6.90 29.98 1.37
C GLY A 42 6.02 28.74 1.15
N LEU A 43 5.10 28.81 0.19
CA LEU A 43 4.23 27.70 -0.17
C LEU A 43 5.03 26.50 -0.72
N GLU A 44 6.00 26.74 -1.61
CA GLU A 44 6.89 25.70 -2.15
C GLU A 44 7.63 24.96 -1.03
N ASN A 45 8.13 25.69 -0.03
CA ASN A 45 8.81 25.09 1.12
C ASN A 45 7.85 24.24 1.96
N SER A 46 6.63 24.73 2.24
CA SER A 46 5.62 23.97 2.97
C SER A 46 5.22 22.68 2.22
N VAL A 47 5.00 22.76 0.90
CA VAL A 47 4.70 21.59 0.07
C VAL A 47 5.85 20.58 0.12
N ARG A 48 7.10 21.05 -0.05
CA ARG A 48 8.28 20.18 0.04
C ARG A 48 8.38 19.49 1.39
N GLN A 49 8.11 20.21 2.48
CA GLN A 49 8.12 19.66 3.83
C GLN A 49 7.03 18.58 4.00
N ILE A 50 5.80 18.85 3.57
CA ILE A 50 4.71 17.86 3.60
C ILE A 50 5.07 16.61 2.78
N VAL A 51 5.69 16.78 1.62
CA VAL A 51 6.15 15.64 0.81
C VAL A 51 7.23 14.84 1.55
N GLU A 52 8.16 15.49 2.24
CA GLU A 52 9.20 14.78 2.99
C GLU A 52 8.63 14.05 4.22
N GLU A 53 7.80 14.73 5.01
CA GLU A 53 7.13 14.12 6.15
C GLU A 53 6.22 12.97 5.73
N SER A 54 5.53 13.10 4.60
CA SER A 54 4.69 12.03 4.07
C SER A 54 5.48 10.85 3.53
N LYS A 55 6.77 10.97 3.16
CA LYS A 55 7.58 9.81 2.75
C LYS A 55 7.82 8.82 3.90
N GLU A 56 7.99 9.34 5.11
CA GLU A 56 8.16 8.50 6.31
C GLU A 56 6.82 7.87 6.74
N LEU A 57 5.72 8.58 6.52
CA LEU A 57 4.37 8.10 6.84
C LEU A 57 3.83 7.11 5.80
N LEU A 58 4.14 7.33 4.52
CA LEU A 58 3.76 6.48 3.40
C LEU A 58 4.93 5.55 3.06
N THR A 59 5.09 4.50 3.87
CA THR A 59 5.93 3.37 3.49
C THR A 59 5.53 2.99 2.07
N ARG A 60 6.44 3.10 1.08
CA ARG A 60 6.18 2.75 -0.33
C ARG A 60 6.46 1.25 -0.51
N PRO A 61 5.53 0.35 -0.15
CA PRO A 61 5.86 -1.04 0.13
C PRO A 61 6.25 -1.74 -1.18
N TRP A 62 5.66 -1.33 -2.30
CA TRP A 62 5.94 -1.79 -3.66
C TRP A 62 7.41 -1.67 -4.09
N LYS A 63 8.23 -0.82 -3.44
CA LYS A 63 9.69 -0.78 -3.70
C LYS A 63 10.40 -2.06 -3.27
N PHE A 64 9.78 -2.81 -2.35
CA PHE A 64 10.28 -4.07 -1.80
C PHE A 64 9.52 -5.27 -2.38
N ALA A 65 8.92 -5.11 -3.56
CA ALA A 65 8.10 -6.12 -4.20
C ALA A 65 8.87 -7.43 -4.44
N GLU A 66 8.26 -8.53 -4.02
CA GLU A 66 8.76 -9.89 -4.19
C GLU A 66 7.78 -10.70 -5.04
N ASN A 67 8.29 -11.40 -6.03
CA ASN A 67 7.50 -12.37 -6.81
C ASN A 67 7.55 -13.73 -6.12
N ILE A 68 6.58 -13.97 -5.23
CA ILE A 68 6.48 -15.23 -4.49
C ILE A 68 5.60 -16.26 -5.22
N THR A 69 5.79 -17.54 -4.89
CA THR A 69 5.05 -18.67 -5.45
C THR A 69 4.68 -19.67 -4.35
N PHE A 70 3.58 -20.38 -4.51
CA PHE A 70 3.13 -21.41 -3.58
C PHE A 70 4.04 -22.64 -3.61
N ASP A 71 4.35 -23.19 -2.43
CA ASP A 71 5.02 -24.48 -2.28
C ASP A 71 3.96 -25.58 -2.13
N GLU A 72 3.66 -26.28 -3.21
CA GLU A 72 2.64 -27.35 -3.23
C GLU A 72 2.96 -28.49 -2.24
N THR A 73 4.24 -28.71 -1.90
CA THR A 73 4.63 -29.69 -0.86
C THR A 73 4.18 -29.25 0.54
N THR A 74 3.82 -27.97 0.67
CA THR A 74 3.31 -27.37 1.91
C THR A 74 1.80 -27.35 2.05
N ALA A 75 1.06 -27.72 1.01
CA ALA A 75 -0.38 -27.76 1.05
C ALA A 75 -0.89 -28.78 2.09
N CYS A 76 -1.92 -28.41 2.85
CA CYS A 76 -2.79 -29.33 3.57
C CYS A 76 -4.24 -29.18 3.10
N GLY A 77 -5.02 -30.27 3.17
CA GLY A 77 -6.39 -30.31 2.66
C GLY A 77 -6.47 -30.40 1.13
N ASN A 78 -7.62 -29.99 0.57
CA ASN A 78 -7.94 -30.12 -0.86
C ASN A 78 -7.46 -28.94 -1.71
N LEU A 79 -6.26 -28.42 -1.41
CA LEU A 79 -5.67 -27.29 -2.14
C LEU A 79 -4.87 -27.79 -3.34
N LYS A 80 -5.01 -27.10 -4.47
CA LYS A 80 -4.21 -27.30 -5.68
C LYS A 80 -3.69 -25.98 -6.20
N THR A 81 -2.49 -25.97 -6.76
CA THR A 81 -1.91 -24.77 -7.34
C THR A 81 -2.00 -24.77 -8.87
N SER A 82 -2.02 -23.58 -9.49
CA SER A 82 -1.80 -23.42 -10.93
C SER A 82 -0.41 -23.92 -11.34
N ALA A 83 -0.21 -24.12 -12.64
CA ALA A 83 1.08 -24.59 -13.19
C ALA A 83 2.24 -23.62 -12.90
N ASP A 84 1.96 -22.31 -12.87
CA ASP A 84 2.94 -21.27 -12.51
C ASP A 84 3.04 -21.04 -11.00
N LYS A 85 2.29 -21.80 -10.19
CA LYS A 85 2.30 -21.77 -8.72
C LYS A 85 1.94 -20.41 -8.12
N THR A 86 1.20 -19.57 -8.84
CA THR A 86 0.74 -18.26 -8.34
C THR A 86 -0.74 -18.23 -8.02
N THR A 87 -1.53 -19.22 -8.43
CA THR A 87 -2.95 -19.32 -8.06
C THR A 87 -3.19 -20.57 -7.24
N LEU A 88 -3.92 -20.39 -6.14
CA LEU A 88 -4.39 -21.44 -5.26
C LEU A 88 -5.87 -21.69 -5.54
N HIS A 89 -6.24 -22.95 -5.74
CA HIS A 89 -7.61 -23.38 -5.94
C HIS A 89 -8.04 -24.31 -4.80
N CYS A 90 -9.23 -24.07 -4.26
CA CYS A 90 -9.92 -25.02 -3.39
C CYS A 90 -11.16 -25.54 -4.14
N THR A 91 -11.16 -26.84 -4.45
CA THR A 91 -12.30 -27.48 -5.10
C THR A 91 -13.36 -27.85 -4.07
N PRO A 92 -14.66 -27.67 -4.39
CA PRO A 92 -15.74 -28.09 -3.51
C PRO A 92 -15.58 -29.54 -3.10
N SER A 93 -15.62 -29.79 -1.79
CA SER A 93 -15.84 -31.14 -1.30
C SER A 93 -17.29 -31.50 -1.64
N GLY A 94 -17.52 -32.60 -2.37
CA GLY A 94 -18.88 -33.09 -2.64
C GLY A 94 -19.71 -33.30 -1.35
N PRO A 95 -21.01 -33.64 -1.44
CA PRO A 95 -21.89 -33.71 -0.27
C PRO A 95 -21.26 -34.55 0.85
N GLN A 96 -20.91 -33.89 1.96
CA GLN A 96 -20.31 -34.50 3.14
C GLN A 96 -21.21 -35.65 3.58
N LYS A 97 -20.67 -36.88 3.58
CA LYS A 97 -21.26 -37.96 4.38
C LYS A 97 -21.23 -37.48 5.83
N GLN A 98 -22.39 -37.47 6.48
CA GLN A 98 -22.55 -37.11 7.88
C GLN A 98 -21.73 -38.07 8.75
N TYR A 99 -20.47 -37.75 8.97
CA TYR A 99 -19.68 -38.30 10.07
C TYR A 99 -19.92 -37.41 11.31
N PRO A 100 -20.04 -38.02 12.50
CA PRO A 100 -20.42 -37.28 13.69
C PRO A 100 -19.36 -36.25 14.06
N LYS A 101 -19.84 -35.06 14.44
CA LYS A 101 -19.11 -33.91 15.02
C LYS A 101 -17.82 -34.30 15.75
N GLN A 102 -16.64 -33.97 15.21
CA GLN A 102 -15.39 -33.61 15.94
C GLN A 102 -14.16 -33.60 15.02
N ARG A 103 -14.02 -32.52 14.28
CA ARG A 103 -12.78 -31.78 14.02
C ARG A 103 -13.27 -30.56 13.26
N GLU A 104 -13.09 -29.37 13.82
CA GLU A 104 -13.06 -28.16 13.01
C GLU A 104 -12.26 -28.51 11.75
N GLU A 105 -12.86 -28.33 10.57
CA GLU A 105 -12.17 -28.62 9.31
C GLU A 105 -10.85 -27.86 9.35
N ALA A 106 -9.75 -28.55 9.59
CA ALA A 106 -8.44 -27.94 9.72
C ALA A 106 -8.25 -27.03 8.50
N ALA A 107 -8.09 -25.73 8.75
CA ALA A 107 -8.09 -24.73 7.70
C ALA A 107 -7.03 -25.11 6.64
N ALA A 108 -7.47 -25.32 5.40
CA ALA A 108 -6.60 -25.78 4.34
C ALA A 108 -5.55 -24.70 4.07
N THR A 109 -4.30 -24.97 4.46
CA THR A 109 -3.21 -24.00 4.52
C THR A 109 -2.09 -24.39 3.57
N ILE A 110 -1.43 -23.40 2.99
CA ILE A 110 -0.26 -23.54 2.13
C ILE A 110 0.73 -22.41 2.43
N LEU A 111 2.03 -22.68 2.28
CA LEU A 111 3.10 -21.70 2.42
C LEU A 111 3.65 -21.29 1.05
N ALA A 112 4.30 -20.13 1.00
CA ALA A 112 5.14 -19.77 -0.14
C ALA A 112 6.46 -20.58 -0.13
N THR A 113 7.04 -20.70 -1.33
CA THR A 113 8.38 -21.28 -1.55
C THR A 113 9.45 -20.38 -0.95
N GLN A 114 9.26 -19.07 -1.07
CA GLN A 114 10.16 -18.04 -0.55
C GLN A 114 10.03 -17.92 0.97
N PHE A 115 11.13 -17.50 1.58
CA PHE A 115 11.21 -17.20 3.01
C PHE A 115 12.17 -16.05 3.23
N PHE A 116 11.96 -15.34 4.33
CA PHE A 116 12.70 -14.11 4.62
C PHE A 116 13.40 -14.22 5.97
N THR A 117 14.65 -13.76 6.02
CA THR A 117 15.50 -13.80 7.23
C THR A 117 16.09 -12.44 7.59
N SER A 118 15.86 -11.42 6.76
CA SER A 118 16.39 -10.06 6.92
C SER A 118 15.75 -9.14 5.89
N GLY A 119 15.76 -7.83 6.14
CA GLY A 119 15.35 -6.83 5.15
C GLY A 119 13.86 -6.54 5.11
N CYS A 120 13.43 -5.86 4.05
CA CYS A 120 12.04 -5.47 3.82
C CYS A 120 11.51 -6.19 2.59
N HIS A 121 10.28 -6.68 2.66
CA HIS A 121 9.64 -7.46 1.60
C HIS A 121 8.18 -7.09 1.48
N TYR A 122 7.65 -7.14 0.26
CA TYR A 122 6.26 -6.83 -0.04
C TYR A 122 5.70 -7.78 -1.07
N TRP A 123 4.48 -8.26 -0.86
CA TRP A 123 3.74 -9.02 -1.86
C TRP A 123 2.26 -8.66 -1.82
N GLU A 124 1.58 -8.89 -2.94
CA GLU A 124 0.15 -8.66 -3.08
C GLU A 124 -0.58 -9.96 -3.39
N VAL A 125 -1.80 -10.07 -2.87
CA VAL A 125 -2.68 -11.21 -3.08
C VAL A 125 -4.09 -10.72 -3.42
N GLU A 126 -4.62 -11.24 -4.52
CA GLU A 126 -6.01 -11.04 -4.93
C GLU A 126 -6.89 -12.04 -4.19
N VAL A 127 -7.86 -11.51 -3.45
CA VAL A 127 -8.83 -12.23 -2.62
C VAL A 127 -10.28 -11.98 -3.09
N LYS A 128 -10.43 -11.41 -4.28
CA LYS A 128 -11.70 -11.06 -4.89
C LYS A 128 -12.66 -12.26 -4.94
N ASN A 129 -13.92 -12.01 -4.58
CA ASN A 129 -15.02 -12.99 -4.55
C ASN A 129 -14.86 -14.13 -3.52
N LEU A 130 -13.86 -14.10 -2.64
CA LEU A 130 -13.75 -15.07 -1.55
C LEU A 130 -14.57 -14.61 -0.35
N THR A 131 -15.35 -15.53 0.23
CA THR A 131 -16.12 -15.26 1.47
C THR A 131 -15.31 -15.53 2.73
N GLY A 132 -14.22 -16.29 2.63
CA GLY A 132 -13.32 -16.53 3.74
C GLY A 132 -11.90 -16.85 3.28
N TRP A 133 -10.92 -16.20 3.92
CA TRP A 133 -9.50 -16.39 3.67
C TRP A 133 -8.70 -16.01 4.92
N THR A 134 -7.51 -16.57 5.04
CA THR A 134 -6.51 -16.17 6.03
C THR A 134 -5.18 -15.97 5.32
N VAL A 135 -4.55 -14.81 5.51
CA VAL A 135 -3.23 -14.49 4.96
C VAL A 135 -2.31 -14.03 6.08
N GLY A 136 -1.04 -14.38 6.00
CA GLY A 136 -0.13 -14.04 7.08
C GLY A 136 1.29 -14.53 6.84
N VAL A 137 2.04 -14.65 7.94
CA VAL A 137 3.36 -15.28 7.94
C VAL A 137 3.47 -16.27 9.08
N VAL A 138 4.29 -17.29 8.88
CA VAL A 138 4.65 -18.27 9.91
C VAL A 138 6.16 -18.34 10.05
N ASP A 139 6.66 -18.64 11.24
CA ASP A 139 8.08 -18.86 11.47
C ASP A 139 8.51 -20.32 11.15
N GLN A 140 9.81 -20.57 11.26
CA GLN A 140 10.39 -21.89 11.00
C GLN A 140 9.90 -22.97 11.99
N GLY A 141 9.55 -22.59 13.22
CA GLY A 141 8.99 -23.48 14.24
C GLY A 141 7.61 -24.01 13.85
N TRP A 142 6.73 -23.14 13.33
CA TRP A 142 5.42 -23.54 12.79
C TRP A 142 5.58 -24.58 11.68
N LYS A 143 6.45 -24.31 10.70
CA LYS A 143 6.70 -25.20 9.55
C LYS A 143 7.15 -26.61 9.97
N LYS A 144 7.89 -26.73 11.08
CA LYS A 144 8.38 -28.00 11.62
C LYS A 144 7.31 -28.81 12.35
N ARG A 145 6.32 -28.17 12.97
CA ARG A 145 5.25 -28.82 13.77
C ARG A 145 4.13 -29.44 12.92
N ARG A 146 4.36 -29.63 11.62
CA ARG A 146 3.49 -30.39 10.70
C ARG A 146 2.04 -29.89 10.55
N ARG A 147 1.80 -28.58 10.71
CA ARG A 147 0.58 -27.92 10.19
C ARG A 147 -0.74 -28.40 10.83
N GLU A 148 -0.68 -28.79 12.11
CA GLU A 148 -1.88 -29.24 12.85
C GLU A 148 -2.71 -28.07 13.40
N GLU A 149 -2.10 -26.88 13.52
CA GLU A 149 -2.70 -25.68 14.12
C GLU A 149 -3.09 -24.66 13.04
N ALA A 150 -4.22 -23.97 13.22
CA ALA A 150 -4.62 -22.91 12.32
C ALA A 150 -3.70 -21.69 12.47
N LEU A 151 -3.57 -20.90 11.39
CA LEU A 151 -2.80 -19.66 11.44
C LEU A 151 -3.34 -18.71 12.52
N GLY A 152 -2.47 -18.18 13.37
CA GLY A 152 -2.81 -17.25 14.45
C GLY A 152 -3.09 -17.91 15.81
N GLN A 153 -3.21 -19.24 15.88
CA GLN A 153 -3.44 -19.99 17.13
C GLN A 153 -2.14 -20.35 17.87
N ASP A 154 -1.03 -19.67 17.56
CA ASP A 154 0.23 -19.86 18.27
C ASP A 154 1.17 -18.66 18.15
N LYS A 155 2.28 -18.72 18.89
CA LYS A 155 3.36 -17.70 18.93
C LYS A 155 4.19 -17.61 17.65
N SER A 156 4.02 -18.55 16.73
CA SER A 156 4.83 -18.68 15.52
C SER A 156 4.07 -18.30 14.25
N SER A 157 2.86 -17.77 14.38
CA SER A 157 2.03 -17.37 13.26
C SER A 157 1.36 -16.02 13.54
N TRP A 158 1.32 -15.17 12.52
CA TRP A 158 0.67 -13.85 12.54
C TRP A 158 -0.22 -13.77 11.31
N ALA A 159 -1.51 -13.56 11.52
CA ALA A 159 -2.48 -13.72 10.45
C ALA A 159 -3.57 -12.64 10.47
N LEU A 160 -4.00 -12.27 9.27
CA LEU A 160 -5.22 -11.52 9.02
C LEU A 160 -6.23 -12.48 8.39
N GLN A 161 -7.41 -12.57 8.96
CA GLN A 161 -8.49 -13.42 8.46
C GLN A 161 -9.72 -12.59 8.16
N LEU A 162 -10.35 -12.91 7.03
CA LEU A 162 -11.74 -12.59 6.76
C LEU A 162 -12.55 -13.88 6.85
N ASP A 163 -13.62 -13.89 7.61
CA ASP A 163 -14.61 -14.97 7.60
C ASP A 163 -16.02 -14.39 7.65
N ASP A 164 -16.81 -14.68 6.61
CA ASP A 164 -18.21 -14.25 6.46
C ASP A 164 -18.44 -12.76 6.77
N GLY A 165 -17.51 -11.91 6.32
CA GLY A 165 -17.57 -10.45 6.46
C GLY A 165 -16.92 -9.88 7.73
N MET A 166 -16.43 -10.74 8.61
CA MET A 166 -15.71 -10.34 9.82
C MET A 166 -14.20 -10.36 9.56
N LEU A 167 -13.55 -9.20 9.64
CA LEU A 167 -12.10 -9.09 9.55
C LEU A 167 -11.49 -9.13 10.94
N VAL A 168 -10.55 -10.05 11.16
CA VAL A 168 -9.84 -10.20 12.44
C VAL A 168 -8.34 -10.35 12.24
N ALA A 169 -7.56 -9.81 13.17
CA ALA A 169 -6.14 -10.09 13.30
C ALA A 169 -5.94 -11.15 14.40
N MET A 170 -5.09 -12.14 14.15
CA MET A 170 -4.87 -13.28 15.03
C MET A 170 -3.39 -13.56 15.25
N HIS A 171 -3.01 -13.79 16.51
CA HIS A 171 -1.67 -14.20 16.93
C HIS A 171 -1.70 -14.74 18.36
N ASP A 172 -1.00 -15.84 18.65
CA ASP A 172 -0.89 -16.42 20.01
C ASP A 172 -2.26 -16.64 20.69
N ASP A 173 -3.22 -17.19 19.94
CA ASP A 173 -4.62 -17.41 20.36
C ASP A 173 -5.44 -16.14 20.66
N GLU A 174 -4.83 -14.95 20.54
CA GLU A 174 -5.51 -13.67 20.67
C GLU A 174 -6.15 -13.25 19.35
N ILE A 175 -7.39 -12.74 19.42
CA ILE A 175 -8.18 -12.30 18.28
C ILE A 175 -8.59 -10.84 18.47
N GLU A 176 -8.16 -9.98 17.55
CA GLU A 176 -8.59 -8.58 17.48
C GLU A 176 -9.59 -8.38 16.34
N ILE A 177 -10.80 -7.95 16.68
CA ILE A 177 -11.85 -7.65 15.69
C ILE A 177 -11.60 -6.27 15.09
N LEU A 178 -11.39 -6.21 13.78
CA LEU A 178 -11.13 -4.99 13.05
C LEU A 178 -12.46 -4.38 12.60
N ARG A 179 -12.69 -3.11 12.94
CA ARG A 179 -13.99 -2.43 12.72
C ARG A 179 -14.25 -2.04 11.27
N GLU A 180 -13.24 -2.16 10.41
CA GLU A 180 -13.37 -1.83 8.99
C GLU A 180 -14.09 -2.96 8.25
N GLN A 181 -15.19 -2.64 7.57
CA GLN A 181 -15.78 -3.54 6.59
C GLN A 181 -14.78 -3.71 5.45
N ASN A 182 -14.10 -4.85 5.41
CA ASN A 182 -13.10 -5.08 4.38
C ASN A 182 -13.77 -5.49 3.07
N HIS A 183 -13.75 -4.57 2.11
CA HIS A 183 -14.09 -4.83 0.72
C HIS A 183 -12.85 -4.95 -0.17
N ALA A 184 -11.67 -5.20 0.41
CA ALA A 184 -10.46 -5.40 -0.38
C ALA A 184 -10.66 -6.56 -1.36
N GLU A 185 -10.54 -6.25 -2.64
CA GLU A 185 -10.32 -7.25 -3.67
C GLU A 185 -8.86 -7.68 -3.68
N ARG A 186 -7.96 -6.79 -3.21
CA ARG A 186 -6.53 -7.06 -3.12
C ARG A 186 -5.92 -6.61 -1.79
N LEU A 187 -5.10 -7.49 -1.22
CA LEU A 187 -4.34 -7.24 0.00
C LEU A 187 -2.86 -7.07 -0.31
N GLY A 188 -2.24 -6.11 0.35
CA GLY A 188 -0.80 -5.92 0.35
C GLY A 188 -0.25 -6.36 1.69
N ILE A 189 0.88 -7.08 1.68
CA ILE A 189 1.55 -7.53 2.90
C ILE A 189 2.98 -7.02 2.86
N PHE A 190 3.33 -6.21 3.85
CA PHE A 190 4.68 -5.67 4.03
C PHE A 190 5.31 -6.25 5.28
N LEU A 191 6.51 -6.78 5.12
CA LEU A 191 7.35 -7.29 6.18
C LEU A 191 8.61 -6.44 6.26
N ASP A 192 8.85 -5.77 7.38
CA ASP A 192 10.18 -5.29 7.76
C ASP A 192 10.71 -6.25 8.84
N PHE A 193 11.55 -7.19 8.42
CA PHE A 193 12.08 -8.22 9.30
C PHE A 193 12.93 -7.60 10.43
N SER A 194 13.70 -6.56 10.10
CA SER A 194 14.68 -5.98 11.02
C SER A 194 14.01 -5.14 12.11
N LYS A 195 12.96 -4.39 11.75
CA LYS A 195 12.16 -3.61 12.71
C LYS A 195 11.04 -4.43 13.35
N GLY A 196 10.81 -5.64 12.88
CA GLY A 196 9.78 -6.51 13.42
C GLY A 196 8.37 -6.04 13.10
N ILE A 197 8.15 -5.52 11.89
CA ILE A 197 6.86 -4.97 11.46
C ILE A 197 6.27 -5.92 10.42
N LEU A 198 5.05 -6.37 10.64
CA LEU A 198 4.23 -7.02 9.62
C LEU A 198 2.94 -6.22 9.45
N ARG A 199 2.74 -5.67 8.27
CA ARG A 199 1.62 -4.76 7.98
C ARG A 199 0.79 -5.27 6.82
N PHE A 200 -0.53 -5.17 6.99
CA PHE A 200 -1.51 -5.53 5.99
C PHE A 200 -2.19 -4.27 5.47
N PHE A 201 -2.40 -4.21 4.17
CA PHE A 201 -3.02 -3.09 3.48
C PHE A 201 -4.21 -3.56 2.65
N ASN A 202 -5.22 -2.72 2.58
CA ASN A 202 -6.18 -2.75 1.49
C ASN A 202 -5.53 -2.00 0.31
N VAL A 203 -5.17 -2.71 -0.76
CA VAL A 203 -4.46 -2.10 -1.89
C VAL A 203 -5.39 -1.18 -2.68
N ASP A 204 -6.69 -1.48 -2.70
CA ASP A 204 -7.69 -0.73 -3.44
C ASP A 204 -7.89 0.68 -2.86
N THR A 205 -7.80 0.82 -1.53
CA THR A 205 -7.95 2.11 -0.83
C THR A 205 -6.62 2.72 -0.38
N GLY A 206 -5.56 1.93 -0.32
CA GLY A 206 -4.25 2.31 0.26
C GLY A 206 -4.24 2.34 1.79
N CYS A 207 -5.34 1.97 2.46
CA CYS A 207 -5.43 2.00 3.92
C CYS A 207 -4.67 0.84 4.57
N VAL A 208 -4.10 1.09 5.75
CA VAL A 208 -3.54 0.04 6.61
C VAL A 208 -4.69 -0.65 7.34
N LEU A 209 -4.83 -1.95 7.11
CA LEU A 209 -5.84 -2.78 7.79
C LEU A 209 -5.38 -3.15 9.20
N HIS A 210 -4.12 -3.56 9.35
CA HIS A 210 -3.56 -3.96 10.63
C HIS A 210 -2.02 -3.95 10.60
N THR A 211 -1.39 -3.80 11.76
CA THR A 211 0.07 -3.93 11.93
C THR A 211 0.39 -4.75 13.17
N PHE A 212 1.09 -5.87 12.98
CA PHE A 212 1.75 -6.59 14.07
C PHE A 212 3.15 -6.05 14.31
N PHE A 213 3.53 -6.00 15.59
CA PHE A 213 4.89 -5.74 16.04
C PHE A 213 5.44 -7.01 16.68
N ALA A 214 6.39 -7.67 16.01
CA ALA A 214 6.91 -8.97 16.40
C ALA A 214 8.42 -9.04 16.22
N LYS A 215 9.13 -9.68 17.16
CA LYS A 215 10.57 -9.92 17.02
C LYS A 215 10.80 -11.24 16.28
N PHE A 216 10.91 -11.17 14.96
CA PHE A 216 11.25 -12.33 14.13
C PHE A 216 12.67 -12.82 14.43
N LYS A 217 12.80 -14.06 14.92
CA LYS A 217 14.09 -14.67 15.30
C LYS A 217 14.62 -15.68 14.28
N THR A 218 13.73 -16.20 13.43
CA THR A 218 14.02 -17.24 12.45
C THR A 218 13.40 -16.85 11.11
N ALA A 219 13.70 -17.63 10.06
CA ALA A 219 13.04 -17.48 8.77
C ALA A 219 11.51 -17.43 8.91
N VAL A 220 10.89 -16.48 8.23
CA VAL A 220 9.44 -16.35 8.11
C VAL A 220 8.99 -16.68 6.70
N TYR A 221 7.85 -17.35 6.59
CA TYR A 221 7.26 -17.84 5.35
C TYR A 221 5.88 -17.20 5.18
N PRO A 222 5.57 -16.56 4.04
CA PRO A 222 4.20 -16.21 3.70
C PRO A 222 3.29 -17.45 3.77
N ALA A 223 2.10 -17.29 4.35
CA ALA A 223 1.16 -18.36 4.62
C ALA A 223 -0.26 -17.94 4.21
N PHE A 224 -1.02 -18.90 3.65
CA PHE A 224 -2.31 -18.66 3.03
C PHE A 224 -3.27 -19.81 3.33
N SER A 225 -4.53 -19.48 3.56
CA SER A 225 -5.64 -20.42 3.68
C SER A 225 -6.88 -19.81 3.03
N ILE A 226 -7.69 -20.65 2.39
CA ILE A 226 -8.97 -20.26 1.78
C ILE A 226 -10.08 -21.17 2.27
N LYS A 227 -11.25 -20.57 2.56
CA LYS A 227 -12.45 -21.31 2.97
C LYS A 227 -12.97 -22.13 1.79
N ASN A 228 -13.32 -23.38 2.06
CA ASN A 228 -13.93 -24.23 1.05
C ASN A 228 -15.37 -23.79 0.78
N GLU A 229 -15.65 -23.39 -0.46
CA GLU A 229 -17.00 -23.03 -0.88
C GLU A 229 -17.76 -24.27 -1.37
N LYS A 230 -19.01 -24.43 -0.92
CA LYS A 230 -19.83 -25.62 -1.22
C LYS A 230 -20.21 -25.75 -2.69
N THR A 231 -20.24 -24.64 -3.44
CA THR A 231 -20.87 -24.58 -4.77
C THR A 231 -19.96 -24.03 -5.87
N LYS A 232 -18.82 -23.43 -5.52
CA LYS A 232 -17.91 -22.79 -6.46
C LYS A 232 -16.46 -23.10 -6.10
N VAL A 233 -15.59 -23.09 -7.11
CA VAL A 233 -14.15 -23.15 -6.87
C VAL A 233 -13.70 -21.80 -6.35
N ALA A 234 -13.25 -21.77 -5.09
CA ALA A 234 -12.60 -20.61 -4.50
C ALA A 234 -11.17 -20.52 -5.04
N SER A 235 -10.73 -19.33 -5.44
CA SER A 235 -9.37 -19.11 -5.92
C SER A 235 -8.73 -17.87 -5.31
N LEU A 236 -7.47 -17.98 -4.90
CA LEU A 236 -6.64 -16.90 -4.37
C LEU A 236 -5.39 -16.80 -5.23
N THR A 237 -5.03 -15.59 -5.68
CA THR A 237 -3.94 -15.39 -6.65
C THR A 237 -2.89 -14.42 -6.14
N LEU A 238 -1.63 -14.81 -6.20
CA LEU A 238 -0.47 -13.95 -5.97
C LEU A 238 -0.29 -13.03 -7.17
N CYS A 239 -0.24 -11.72 -6.91
CA CYS A 239 -0.04 -10.74 -7.97
C CYS A 239 1.43 -10.72 -8.41
N LYS A 240 1.67 -10.69 -9.73
CA LYS A 240 3.01 -10.46 -10.27
C LYS A 240 3.34 -8.97 -10.16
N LEU A 241 4.30 -8.65 -9.32
CA LEU A 241 4.78 -7.29 -9.14
C LEU A 241 5.99 -7.07 -10.04
N VAL A 242 5.96 -6.01 -10.84
CA VAL A 242 7.10 -5.62 -11.69
C VAL A 242 8.01 -4.71 -10.86
N PRO A 243 9.27 -5.09 -10.60
CA PRO A 243 10.21 -4.22 -9.91
C PRO A 243 10.35 -2.91 -10.69
N THR A 244 10.33 -1.78 -9.98
CA THR A 244 10.26 -0.43 -10.56
C THR A 244 11.49 -0.01 -11.37
N ASN A 245 12.49 -0.89 -11.54
CA ASN A 245 13.66 -0.63 -12.37
C ASN A 245 13.30 -0.49 -13.87
N ASP A 246 12.14 -1.00 -14.29
CA ASP A 246 11.66 -0.89 -15.68
C ASP A 246 10.80 0.37 -15.94
N LEU A 247 10.59 1.22 -14.92
CA LEU A 247 9.87 2.49 -15.04
C LEU A 247 10.79 3.71 -14.89
N GLN A 248 12.04 3.62 -15.37
CA GLN A 248 12.85 4.80 -15.71
C GLN A 248 12.26 5.53 -16.94
N GLY A 249 11.00 5.95 -16.84
CA GLY A 249 10.45 7.09 -17.53
C GLY A 249 10.30 8.17 -16.47
N GLU A 250 11.28 9.05 -16.41
CA GLU A 250 11.28 10.25 -15.58
C GLU A 250 9.94 10.99 -15.74
N MET A 251 9.19 11.16 -14.64
CA MET A 251 8.46 12.42 -14.48
C MET A 251 9.47 13.42 -13.95
N ASP A 252 10.30 13.92 -14.86
CA ASP A 252 11.07 15.13 -14.63
C ASP A 252 10.08 16.30 -14.66
N VAL A 253 9.84 16.90 -13.49
CA VAL A 253 8.93 18.03 -13.33
C VAL A 253 9.64 19.35 -13.72
N THR A 254 10.79 19.29 -14.39
CA THR A 254 11.54 20.50 -14.79
C THR A 254 11.14 21.09 -16.15
N ASP A 255 10.28 20.44 -16.94
CA ASP A 255 9.93 20.92 -18.29
C ASP A 255 8.58 21.67 -18.42
N MET A 256 8.12 22.34 -17.36
CA MET A 256 7.14 23.44 -17.52
C MET A 256 7.85 24.74 -17.90
N GLN A 257 8.38 24.78 -19.12
CA GLN A 257 8.73 26.04 -19.77
C GLN A 257 7.44 26.70 -20.28
N ILE A 258 6.97 27.71 -19.55
CA ILE A 258 5.90 28.60 -19.98
C ILE A 258 6.46 29.44 -21.15
N PRO A 259 5.93 29.34 -22.37
CA PRO A 259 6.31 30.26 -23.44
C PRO A 259 5.76 31.65 -23.10
N LEU A 260 6.62 32.66 -23.21
CA LEU A 260 6.25 34.09 -23.17
C LEU A 260 5.27 34.46 -24.29
#